data_AF-A0A800MF40-F1
#
_entry.id   AF-A0A800MF40-F1
#
_cell.length_a   1.000
_cell.length_b   1.000
_cell.length_c   1.000
_cell.angle_alpha   90.00
_cell.angle_beta   90.00
_cell.angle_gamma   90.00
#
_symmetry.space_group_name_H-M   'P 1'
#
loop_
_entity.id
_entity.type
_entity.pdbx_description
1 polymer ?
#
loop_
_entity_poly.entity_id
_entity_poly.type
_entity_poly.pdbx_seq_one_letter_code
_entity_poly.pdbx_strand_id
1 'polypeptide(L)'
;MNRLYLSSLGLAALCLALPLNLTSNGLARVAASGISAFQDGDVQPAPEQEETDLDRDMLEVKAQVRLLRRSLRSPDKNEASLKSLQILETHVLAAKGRAPRNTQDLPEAERAAYVLSYRADMLKFLSIAIAVESALIAGDQDGAQEHFKAFREQEDPAHEKFTDEG
;
A
#
# COMPACT_ATOMS: atom_id res chain seq x y z
N MET A 1 24.90 40.60 12.76
CA MET A 1 23.95 40.74 11.63
C MET A 1 22.77 39.82 11.95
N ASN A 2 21.80 40.19 12.79
CA ASN A 2 20.64 41.06 12.55
C ASN A 2 19.83 40.71 11.29
N ARG A 3 18.78 39.89 11.41
CA ARG A 3 17.36 40.34 11.38
C ARG A 3 16.38 39.17 11.52
N LEU A 4 15.53 39.28 12.55
CA LEU A 4 14.25 38.61 12.72
C LEU A 4 13.24 39.16 11.70
N TYR A 5 12.37 38.32 11.15
CA TYR A 5 11.10 38.74 10.55
C TYR A 5 9.96 37.89 11.12
N LEU A 6 9.24 38.50 12.06
CA LEU A 6 7.88 38.18 12.49
C LEU A 6 6.91 39.03 11.66
N SER A 7 5.92 38.40 11.03
CA SER A 7 4.66 39.01 10.53
C SER A 7 3.87 37.88 9.84
N SER A 8 2.57 37.67 9.97
CA SER A 8 1.49 38.45 10.55
C SER A 8 0.25 37.55 10.62
N LEU A 9 -0.58 37.78 11.63
CA LEU A 9 -1.93 37.26 11.79
C LEU A 9 -2.81 37.46 10.53
N GLY A 10 -3.65 36.46 10.23
CA GLY A 10 -4.77 36.55 9.31
C GLY A 10 -5.97 35.78 9.85
N LEU A 11 -6.95 36.53 10.38
CA LEU A 11 -8.18 36.09 11.02
C LEU A 11 -9.34 36.25 10.02
N ALA A 12 -10.09 35.19 9.72
CA ALA A 12 -11.47 35.23 9.19
C ALA A 12 -12.03 33.79 9.20
N ALA A 13 -12.95 33.41 10.10
CA ALA A 13 -14.40 33.67 10.05
C ALA A 13 -15.04 33.20 8.74
N LEU A 14 -15.93 32.20 8.80
CA LEU A 14 -17.39 32.39 8.64
C LEU A 14 -18.12 31.07 8.35
N CYS A 15 -19.22 30.91 9.09
CA CYS A 15 -20.43 30.11 8.90
C CYS A 15 -20.62 29.30 7.60
N LEU A 16 -21.17 28.09 7.70
CA LEU A 16 -22.62 27.85 7.62
C LEU A 16 -22.95 26.35 7.76
N ALA A 17 -23.97 26.08 8.56
CA ALA A 17 -24.65 24.80 8.70
C ALA A 17 -25.35 24.38 7.40
N LEU A 18 -25.58 23.08 7.22
CA LEU A 18 -26.86 22.51 6.76
C LEU A 18 -26.87 20.97 6.97
N PRO A 19 -28.01 20.36 7.35
CA PRO A 19 -28.16 18.92 7.53
C PRO A 19 -28.80 18.28 6.28
N LEU A 20 -28.35 17.07 5.91
CA LEU A 20 -29.09 16.20 5.00
C LEU A 20 -29.56 14.94 5.73
N ASN A 21 -30.87 14.85 5.91
CA ASN A 21 -31.61 13.61 6.10
C ASN A 21 -31.38 12.69 4.89
N LEU A 22 -31.15 11.40 5.12
CA LEU A 22 -31.46 10.39 4.11
C LEU A 22 -32.00 9.13 4.79
N THR A 23 -33.31 8.95 4.63
CA THR A 23 -34.06 7.72 4.84
C THR A 23 -33.53 6.62 3.91
N SER A 24 -33.42 5.38 4.38
CA SER A 24 -33.43 4.23 3.47
C SER A 24 -34.25 3.08 4.01
N ASN A 25 -35.24 2.74 3.18
CA ASN A 25 -36.17 1.63 3.27
C ASN A 25 -35.49 0.28 2.99
N GLY A 26 -36.19 -0.79 3.37
CA GLY A 26 -36.29 -1.97 2.50
C GLY A 26 -35.55 -3.22 2.96
N LEU A 27 -36.05 -3.85 4.02
CA LEU A 27 -35.79 -5.27 4.28
C LEU A 27 -36.57 -6.13 3.28
N ALA A 28 -35.91 -6.59 2.23
CA ALA A 28 -36.38 -7.70 1.40
C ALA A 28 -35.33 -8.83 1.44
N ARG A 29 -35.58 -9.86 2.26
CA ARG A 29 -34.79 -11.09 2.27
C ARG A 29 -35.39 -12.08 1.27
N VAL A 30 -34.59 -12.42 0.28
CA VAL A 30 -34.82 -13.43 -0.76
C VAL A 30 -34.68 -14.83 -0.16
N ALA A 31 -35.54 -15.73 -0.64
CA ALA A 31 -35.65 -17.13 -0.26
C ALA A 31 -34.37 -17.94 -0.53
N ALA A 32 -34.01 -18.80 0.42
CA ALA A 32 -32.98 -19.81 0.30
C ALA A 32 -33.53 -21.03 -0.46
N SER A 33 -32.86 -21.40 -1.56
CA SER A 33 -33.05 -22.68 -2.24
C SER A 33 -31.73 -23.47 -2.16
N GLY A 34 -31.86 -24.73 -1.79
CA GLY A 34 -30.81 -25.60 -1.25
C GLY A 34 -29.59 -25.80 -2.15
N ILE A 35 -28.43 -25.82 -1.49
CA ILE A 35 -27.15 -26.25 -2.04
C ILE A 35 -27.07 -27.77 -1.90
N SER A 36 -26.88 -28.43 -3.04
CA SER A 36 -26.63 -29.86 -3.16
C SER A 36 -25.24 -30.19 -2.63
N ALA A 37 -25.15 -31.24 -1.83
CA ALA A 37 -23.92 -31.77 -1.28
C ALA A 37 -22.96 -32.20 -2.40
N PHE A 38 -21.79 -31.56 -2.45
CA PHE A 38 -20.62 -32.09 -3.13
C PHE A 38 -19.62 -32.57 -2.08
N GLN A 39 -19.13 -33.79 -2.30
CA GLN A 39 -18.29 -34.56 -1.40
C GLN A 39 -16.90 -33.92 -1.29
N ASP A 40 -16.51 -33.59 -0.06
CA ASP A 40 -15.17 -33.17 0.32
C ASP A 40 -14.18 -34.32 0.06
N GLY A 41 -13.35 -34.15 -0.96
CA GLY A 41 -12.06 -34.84 -1.03
C GLY A 41 -11.12 -34.17 -0.03
N ASP A 42 -10.57 -34.97 0.87
CA ASP A 42 -9.62 -34.59 1.92
C ASP A 42 -8.37 -33.94 1.30
N VAL A 43 -8.41 -32.61 1.14
CA VAL A 43 -7.22 -31.80 0.84
C VAL A 43 -6.52 -31.57 2.16
N GLN A 44 -5.48 -32.36 2.43
CA GLN A 44 -4.56 -32.07 3.54
C GLN A 44 -4.03 -30.63 3.38
N PRO A 45 -4.29 -29.73 4.35
CA PRO A 45 -3.74 -28.38 4.28
C PRO A 45 -2.22 -28.47 4.38
N ALA A 46 -1.53 -27.82 3.45
CA ALA A 46 -0.08 -27.65 3.51
C ALA A 46 0.29 -26.99 4.86
N PRO A 47 1.41 -27.37 5.50
CA PRO A 47 1.79 -26.82 6.79
C PRO A 47 1.91 -25.29 6.70
N GLU A 48 1.10 -24.59 7.50
CA GLU A 48 1.15 -23.14 7.63
C GLU A 48 2.54 -22.75 8.15
N GLN A 49 3.37 -22.17 7.28
CA GLN A 49 4.67 -21.66 7.68
C GLN A 49 4.47 -20.44 8.59
N GLU A 50 5.28 -20.33 9.65
CA GLU A 50 5.20 -19.18 10.56
C GLU A 50 5.40 -17.86 9.80
N GLU A 51 4.50 -16.92 10.05
CA GLU A 51 4.51 -15.57 9.48
C GLU A 51 5.71 -14.78 10.03
N THR A 52 6.63 -14.39 9.15
CA THR A 52 7.78 -13.57 9.55
C THR A 52 7.38 -12.10 9.63
N ASP A 53 8.24 -11.31 10.28
CA ASP A 53 8.09 -9.85 10.24
C ASP A 53 8.07 -9.29 8.82
N LEU A 54 8.87 -9.87 7.91
CA LEU A 54 8.88 -9.44 6.51
C LEU A 54 7.53 -9.72 5.85
N ASP A 55 6.93 -10.88 6.13
CA ASP A 55 5.61 -11.23 5.59
C ASP A 55 4.55 -10.24 6.06
N ARG A 56 4.56 -9.86 7.35
CA ARG A 56 3.68 -8.82 7.89
C ARG A 56 3.88 -7.48 7.22
N ASP A 57 5.12 -7.03 7.07
CA ASP A 57 5.43 -5.78 6.40
C ASP A 57 4.92 -5.79 4.94
N MET A 58 5.13 -6.90 4.21
CA MET A 58 4.67 -7.03 2.82
C MET A 58 3.15 -7.15 2.69
N LEU A 59 2.45 -7.75 3.65
CA LEU A 59 0.99 -7.75 3.71
C LEU A 59 0.44 -6.34 3.86
N GLU A 60 1.04 -5.54 4.74
CA GLU A 60 0.63 -4.15 4.95
C GLU A 60 0.92 -3.30 3.71
N VAL A 61 2.10 -3.47 3.09
CA VAL A 61 2.43 -2.86 1.79
C VAL A 61 1.32 -3.16 0.77
N LYS A 62 0.97 -4.44 0.59
CA LYS A 62 -0.08 -4.86 -0.35
C LYS A 62 -1.46 -4.26 -0.03
N ALA A 63 -1.80 -4.14 1.26
CA ALA A 63 -3.05 -3.51 1.69
C ALA A 63 -3.09 -2.03 1.31
N GLN A 64 -2.02 -1.29 1.58
CA GLN A 64 -1.93 0.14 1.29
C GLN A 64 -1.90 0.43 -0.21
N VAL A 65 -1.20 -0.37 -1.01
CA VAL A 65 -1.24 -0.24 -2.49
C VAL A 65 -2.65 -0.40 -3.04
N ARG A 66 -3.42 -1.37 -2.51
CA ARG A 66 -4.82 -1.55 -2.91
C ARG A 66 -5.70 -0.37 -2.51
N LEU A 67 -5.46 0.24 -1.35
CA LEU A 67 -6.15 1.43 -0.89
C LEU A 67 -5.84 2.63 -1.80
N LEU A 68 -4.54 2.88 -2.06
CA LEU A 68 -4.06 3.95 -2.94
C LEU A 68 -4.67 3.87 -4.34
N ARG A 69 -4.72 2.66 -4.92
CA ARG A 69 -5.36 2.44 -6.23
C ARG A 69 -6.80 2.94 -6.30
N ARG A 70 -7.53 2.89 -5.19
CA ARG A 70 -8.93 3.35 -5.11
C ARG A 70 -9.02 4.83 -4.75
N SER A 71 -8.19 5.32 -3.85
CA SER A 71 -8.26 6.70 -3.35
C SER A 71 -7.70 7.72 -4.35
N LEU A 72 -6.64 7.39 -5.10
CA LEU A 72 -6.04 8.28 -6.11
C LEU A 72 -6.97 8.67 -7.27
N ARG A 73 -8.10 7.96 -7.44
CA ARG A 73 -9.10 8.26 -8.47
C ARG A 73 -9.97 9.46 -8.14
N SER A 74 -9.89 9.99 -6.91
CA SER A 74 -10.80 11.02 -6.43
C SER A 74 -10.06 12.03 -5.55
N PRO A 75 -9.93 13.30 -5.97
CA PRO A 75 -9.18 14.32 -5.23
C PRO A 75 -9.70 14.58 -3.80
N ASP A 76 -10.99 14.37 -3.56
CA ASP A 76 -11.63 14.44 -2.24
C ASP A 76 -11.08 13.40 -1.24
N LYS A 77 -10.35 12.39 -1.72
CA LYS A 77 -9.71 11.35 -0.91
C LYS A 77 -8.21 11.56 -0.73
N ASN A 78 -7.65 12.69 -1.15
CA ASN A 78 -6.19 12.91 -1.10
C ASN A 78 -5.63 12.81 0.33
N GLU A 79 -6.36 13.26 1.36
CA GLU A 79 -5.94 13.08 2.76
C GLU A 79 -5.81 11.60 3.14
N ALA A 80 -6.74 10.75 2.69
CA ALA A 80 -6.67 9.31 2.92
C ALA A 80 -5.54 8.65 2.10
N SER A 81 -5.30 9.13 0.88
CA SER A 81 -4.15 8.70 0.07
C SER A 81 -2.83 9.01 0.76
N LEU A 82 -2.64 10.23 1.26
CA LEU A 82 -1.42 10.63 1.98
C LEU A 82 -1.18 9.78 3.23
N LYS A 83 -2.22 9.50 4.02
CA LYS A 83 -2.12 8.56 5.16
C LYS A 83 -1.70 7.16 4.73
N SER A 84 -2.25 6.67 3.62
CA SER A 84 -1.91 5.35 3.08
C SER A 84 -0.46 5.30 2.58
N LEU A 85 0.03 6.37 1.95
CA LEU A 85 1.43 6.51 1.52
C LEU A 85 2.39 6.50 2.71
N GLN A 86 2.09 7.24 3.78
CA GLN A 86 2.94 7.26 4.96
C GLN A 86 3.07 5.86 5.62
N ILE A 87 1.97 5.10 5.69
CA ILE A 87 1.99 3.72 6.19
C ILE A 87 2.80 2.83 5.23
N LEU A 88 2.52 2.92 3.93
CA LEU A 88 3.24 2.19 2.88
C LEU A 88 4.75 2.40 2.99
N GLU A 89 5.20 3.66 3.01
CA GLU A 89 6.62 4.01 3.07
C GLU A 89 7.30 3.48 4.34
N THR A 90 6.60 3.52 5.48
CA THR A 90 7.08 2.97 6.74
C THR A 90 7.37 1.47 6.62
N HIS A 91 6.42 0.71 6.08
CA HIS A 91 6.58 -0.74 5.93
C HIS A 91 7.57 -1.12 4.83
N VAL A 92 7.64 -0.37 3.73
CA VAL A 92 8.68 -0.57 2.69
C VAL A 92 10.08 -0.35 3.28
N LEU A 93 10.26 0.69 4.08
CA LEU A 93 11.54 0.98 4.73
C LEU A 93 11.92 -0.13 5.73
N ALA A 94 10.95 -0.63 6.51
CA ALA A 94 11.16 -1.75 7.42
C ALA A 94 11.53 -3.04 6.68
N ALA A 95 10.74 -3.42 5.66
CA ALA A 95 10.94 -4.61 4.85
C ALA A 95 12.31 -4.60 4.15
N LYS A 96 12.73 -3.46 3.59
CA LYS A 96 14.07 -3.28 3.00
C LYS A 96 15.21 -3.64 3.95
N GLY A 97 15.02 -3.45 5.26
CA GLY A 97 16.00 -3.82 6.28
C GLY A 97 16.19 -5.33 6.44
N ARG A 98 15.19 -6.13 6.03
CA ARG A 98 15.12 -7.57 6.21
C ARG A 98 15.66 -8.32 4.99
N ALA A 99 15.98 -9.59 5.15
CA ALA A 99 16.40 -10.46 4.04
C ALA A 99 15.20 -11.33 3.60
N PRO A 100 14.99 -11.52 2.28
CA PRO A 100 14.00 -12.48 1.77
C PRO A 100 14.26 -13.91 2.26
N ARG A 101 13.20 -14.68 2.49
CA ARG A 101 13.26 -16.05 3.04
C ARG A 101 14.11 -16.99 2.16
N ASN A 102 13.81 -16.98 0.86
CA ASN A 102 14.53 -17.74 -0.17
C ASN A 102 16.04 -17.41 -0.31
N THR A 103 16.54 -16.36 0.36
CA THR A 103 17.99 -16.08 0.41
C THR A 103 18.77 -17.26 1.00
N GLN A 104 18.16 -18.02 1.93
CA GLN A 104 18.83 -19.16 2.57
C GLN A 104 19.00 -20.36 1.63
N ASP A 105 18.22 -20.43 0.56
CA ASP A 105 18.27 -21.51 -0.43
C ASP A 105 19.33 -21.26 -1.51
N LEU A 106 19.89 -20.04 -1.56
CA LEU A 106 20.95 -19.67 -2.50
C LEU A 106 22.34 -20.13 -2.02
N PRO A 107 23.26 -20.41 -2.96
CA PRO A 107 24.68 -20.60 -2.66
C PRO A 107 25.25 -19.42 -1.87
N GLU A 108 26.13 -19.69 -0.89
CA GLU A 108 26.69 -18.66 0.00
C GLU A 108 27.32 -17.47 -0.77
N ALA A 109 28.01 -17.77 -1.88
CA ALA A 109 28.64 -16.78 -2.74
C ALA A 109 27.66 -15.80 -3.41
N GLU A 110 26.38 -16.17 -3.56
CA GLU A 110 25.35 -15.39 -4.27
C GLU A 110 24.46 -14.58 -3.31
N ARG A 111 24.34 -14.99 -2.04
CA ARG A 111 23.42 -14.39 -1.05
C ARG A 111 23.58 -12.89 -0.89
N ALA A 112 24.83 -12.41 -0.81
CA ALA A 112 25.10 -10.99 -0.60
C ALA A 112 24.64 -10.14 -1.79
N ALA A 113 24.93 -10.58 -3.02
CA ALA A 113 24.49 -9.90 -4.23
C ALA A 113 22.95 -9.92 -4.35
N TYR A 114 22.33 -11.03 -3.98
CA TYR A 114 20.88 -11.18 -3.98
C TYR A 114 20.18 -10.20 -3.02
N VAL A 115 20.64 -10.12 -1.76
CA VAL A 115 20.09 -9.18 -0.75
C VAL A 115 20.32 -7.72 -1.18
N LEU A 116 21.45 -7.40 -1.82
CA LEU A 116 21.69 -6.06 -2.37
C LEU A 116 20.72 -5.73 -3.50
N SER A 117 20.44 -6.68 -4.40
CA SER A 117 19.43 -6.50 -5.45
C SER A 117 18.04 -6.27 -4.85
N TYR A 118 17.63 -7.06 -3.86
CA TYR A 118 16.37 -6.87 -3.14
C TYR A 118 16.27 -5.46 -2.57
N ARG A 119 17.30 -5.03 -1.84
CA ARG A 119 17.38 -3.70 -1.23
C ARG A 119 17.35 -2.57 -2.25
N ALA A 120 17.90 -2.77 -3.44
CA ALA A 120 17.85 -1.80 -4.52
C ALA A 120 16.43 -1.70 -5.10
N ASP A 121 15.75 -2.83 -5.31
CA ASP A 121 14.38 -2.84 -5.83
C ASP A 121 13.39 -2.23 -4.82
N MET A 122 13.56 -2.49 -3.52
CA MET A 122 12.80 -1.81 -2.46
C MET A 122 13.04 -0.29 -2.43
N LEU A 123 14.25 0.18 -2.74
CA LEU A 123 14.52 1.62 -2.85
C LEU A 123 13.81 2.25 -4.04
N LYS A 124 13.81 1.57 -5.20
CA LYS A 124 13.07 2.04 -6.38
C LYS A 124 11.59 2.16 -6.06
N PHE A 125 11.02 1.15 -5.41
CA PHE A 125 9.64 1.13 -4.96
C PHE A 125 9.32 2.30 -4.01
N LEU A 126 10.17 2.51 -2.98
CA LEU A 126 10.05 3.63 -2.06
C LEU A 126 10.12 4.99 -2.77
N SER A 127 11.02 5.12 -3.75
CA SER A 127 11.22 6.37 -4.49
C SER A 127 9.99 6.73 -5.32
N ILE A 128 9.30 5.74 -5.89
CA ILE A 128 8.06 5.96 -6.62
C ILE A 128 6.93 6.34 -5.64
N ALA A 129 6.83 5.71 -4.46
CA ALA A 129 5.85 6.09 -3.44
C ALA A 129 6.00 7.57 -3.03
N ILE A 130 7.24 8.01 -2.75
CA ILE A 130 7.56 9.41 -2.44
C ILE A 130 7.19 10.35 -3.59
N ALA A 131 7.35 9.92 -4.85
CA ALA A 131 6.94 10.71 -6.00
C ALA A 131 5.42 10.89 -6.09
N VAL A 132 4.64 9.85 -5.78
CA VAL A 132 3.18 9.93 -5.67
C VAL A 132 2.79 10.90 -4.53
N GLU A 133 3.42 10.78 -3.36
CA GLU A 133 3.17 11.66 -2.22
C GLU A 133 3.46 13.13 -2.57
N SER A 134 4.62 13.38 -3.18
CA SER A 134 5.04 14.71 -3.61
C SER A 134 4.05 15.33 -4.60
N ALA A 135 3.56 14.57 -5.57
CA ALA A 135 2.57 15.03 -6.54
C ALA A 135 1.23 15.37 -5.86
N LEU A 136 0.76 14.54 -4.92
CA LEU A 136 -0.45 14.84 -4.15
C LEU A 136 -0.32 16.10 -3.30
N ILE A 137 0.83 16.32 -2.64
CA ILE A 137 1.11 17.53 -1.86
C ILE A 137 1.12 18.77 -2.77
N ALA A 138 1.63 18.63 -4.00
CA ALA A 138 1.63 19.69 -5.00
C ALA A 138 0.25 19.94 -5.64
N GLY A 139 -0.76 19.11 -5.35
CA GLY A 139 -2.07 19.16 -6.00
C GLY A 139 -2.07 18.63 -7.44
N ASP A 140 -1.00 17.95 -7.86
CA ASP A 140 -0.87 17.33 -9.18
C ASP A 140 -1.47 15.92 -9.18
N GLN A 141 -2.78 15.86 -9.41
CA GLN A 141 -3.50 14.59 -9.41
C GLN A 141 -3.07 13.66 -10.56
N ASP A 142 -2.80 14.24 -11.74
CA ASP A 142 -2.44 13.48 -12.93
C ASP A 142 -1.04 12.88 -12.78
N GLY A 143 -0.07 13.67 -12.29
CA GLY A 143 1.26 13.19 -11.95
C GLY A 143 1.23 12.11 -10.86
N ALA A 144 0.38 12.25 -9.83
CA ALA A 144 0.22 11.22 -8.81
C ALA A 144 -0.29 9.89 -9.41
N GLN A 145 -1.24 9.94 -10.35
CA GLN A 145 -1.74 8.75 -11.04
C GLN A 145 -0.70 8.13 -11.99
N GLU A 146 0.07 8.96 -12.69
CA GLU A 146 1.14 8.50 -13.58
C GLU A 146 2.24 7.77 -12.80
N HIS A 147 2.73 8.38 -11.71
CA HIS A 147 3.70 7.74 -10.82
C HIS A 147 3.15 6.45 -10.22
N PHE A 148 1.88 6.42 -9.82
CA PHE A 148 1.25 5.22 -9.27
C PHE A 148 1.05 4.12 -10.34
N LYS A 149 0.93 4.46 -11.61
CA LYS A 149 0.90 3.46 -12.69
C LYS A 149 2.25 2.75 -12.80
N ALA A 150 3.35 3.53 -12.87
CA ALA A 150 4.72 2.99 -12.92
C ALA A 150 5.04 2.14 -11.67
N PHE A 151 4.52 2.54 -10.52
CA PHE A 151 4.61 1.78 -9.27
C PHE A 151 4.11 0.33 -9.43
N ARG A 152 2.95 0.14 -10.08
CA ARG A 152 2.33 -1.17 -10.26
C ARG A 152 3.07 -2.06 -11.26
N GLU A 153 3.65 -1.46 -12.30
CA GLU A 153 4.45 -2.19 -13.29
C GLU A 153 5.74 -2.76 -12.67
N GLN A 154 6.20 -2.19 -11.56
CA GLN A 154 7.39 -2.64 -10.83
C GLN A 154 7.09 -3.67 -9.70
N GLU A 155 5.85 -3.71 -9.19
CA GLU A 155 5.44 -4.58 -8.06
C GLU A 155 5.51 -6.06 -8.44
N ASP A 156 4.90 -6.45 -9.57
CA ASP A 156 4.74 -7.86 -9.95
C ASP A 156 6.09 -8.58 -10.19
N PRO A 157 7.05 -8.03 -10.97
CA PRO A 157 8.32 -8.71 -11.23
C PRO A 157 9.22 -8.83 -9.97
N ALA A 158 9.11 -7.88 -9.04
CA ALA A 158 9.86 -7.91 -7.80
C ALA A 158 9.27 -8.94 -6.82
N HIS A 159 7.94 -9.06 -6.76
CA HIS A 159 7.27 -10.07 -5.95
C HIS A 159 7.60 -11.50 -6.40
N GLU A 160 7.61 -11.76 -7.72
CA GLU A 160 8.05 -13.05 -8.25
C GLU A 160 9.49 -13.35 -7.81
N LYS A 161 10.41 -12.41 -8.04
CA LYS A 161 11.85 -12.64 -7.81
C LYS A 161 12.25 -12.93 -6.36
N PHE A 162 11.54 -12.41 -5.37
CA PHE A 162 11.95 -12.40 -3.95
C PHE A 162 11.02 -13.19 -3.02
N THR A 163 10.16 -14.03 -3.58
CA THR A 163 9.32 -14.95 -2.80
C THR A 163 9.60 -16.39 -3.18
N ASP A 164 9.07 -17.34 -2.42
CA ASP A 164 9.24 -18.77 -2.67
C ASP A 164 8.48 -19.26 -3.93
N GLU A 165 7.73 -18.37 -4.59
CA GLU A 165 6.98 -18.64 -5.83
C GLU A 165 7.78 -18.37 -7.12
N GLY A 166 9.00 -17.80 -7.03
CA GLY A 166 9.83 -17.45 -8.19
C GLY A 166 11.19 -18.12 -8.28
#